data_AF-A0A9J7XMF1-F1
#
_entry.id   AF-A0A9J7XMF1-F1
#
_cell.length_a   1.000
_cell.length_b   1.000
_cell.length_c   1.000
_cell.angle_alpha   90.00
_cell.angle_beta   90.00
_cell.angle_gamma   90.00
#
_symmetry.space_group_name_H-M   'P 1'
#
loop_
_entity.id
_entity.type
_entity.pdbx_description
1 polymer ?
#
loop_
_entity_poly.entity_id
_entity_poly.type
_entity_poly.pdbx_seq_one_letter_code
_entity_poly.pdbx_strand_id
1 'polypeptide(L)'
;MGKFMKPGKVVMVLAGRYAGRKAVIVKNIDDGTSDRPYSHALVAGIDRYPRKVTTTMGKKKIAKRSKIKAFVKVFNYNHLMPTRYADPEPSEGRLCTPSFSFCVRIDRCFQSKTDDTRDYFLSNVAGIG
;
A
#
# COMPACT_ATOMS: atom_id res chain seq x y z
N MET A 1 16.12 -20.65 9.28
CA MET A 1 15.72 -19.24 9.50
C MET A 1 15.01 -18.73 8.25
N GLY A 2 13.75 -18.32 8.34
CA GLY A 2 12.94 -18.00 7.14
C GLY A 2 13.18 -16.58 6.60
N LYS A 3 13.31 -16.41 5.28
CA LYS A 3 13.38 -15.10 4.64
C LYS A 3 12.06 -14.33 4.86
N PHE A 4 12.12 -13.19 5.55
CA PHE A 4 10.96 -12.34 5.86
C PHE A 4 10.51 -11.47 4.68
N MET A 5 11.43 -11.12 3.78
CA MET A 5 11.19 -10.25 2.62
C MET A 5 10.77 -11.09 1.42
N LYS A 6 9.51 -11.52 1.42
CA LYS A 6 8.86 -12.23 0.31
C LYS A 6 7.97 -11.28 -0.50
N PRO A 7 7.70 -11.57 -1.78
CA PRO A 7 6.66 -10.85 -2.52
C PRO A 7 5.31 -10.93 -1.78
N GLY A 8 4.51 -9.87 -1.88
CA GLY A 8 3.25 -9.73 -1.14
C GLY A 8 3.39 -9.31 0.33
N LYS A 9 4.61 -9.10 0.84
CA LYS A 9 4.81 -8.52 2.18
C LYS A 9 4.68 -7.00 2.16
N VAL A 10 3.97 -6.49 3.17
CA VAL A 10 3.86 -5.05 3.40
C VAL A 10 5.11 -4.57 4.12
N VAL A 11 5.68 -3.50 3.61
CA VAL A 11 6.89 -2.84 4.10
C VAL A 11 6.65 -1.35 4.25
N MET A 12 7.42 -0.70 5.13
CA MET A 12 7.45 0.74 5.27
C MET A 12 8.78 1.27 4.77
N VAL A 13 8.74 2.32 3.96
CA VAL A 13 9.96 2.94 3.41
C VAL A 13 10.60 3.83 4.48
N LEU A 14 11.88 3.61 4.75
CA LEU A 14 12.63 4.36 5.76
C LEU A 14 13.28 5.63 5.21
N ALA A 15 13.73 5.62 3.95
CA ALA A 15 14.55 6.69 3.38
C ALA A 15 14.13 7.13 1.97
N GLY A 16 14.47 8.37 1.63
CA GLY A 16 14.21 9.00 0.33
C GLY A 16 12.86 9.71 0.24
N ARG A 17 12.47 10.11 -0.98
CA ARG A 17 11.23 10.89 -1.25
C ARG A 17 9.95 10.26 -0.68
N TYR A 18 9.90 8.94 -0.58
CA TYR A 18 8.74 8.19 -0.12
C TYR A 18 8.91 7.65 1.32
N ALA A 19 9.83 8.21 2.11
CA ALA A 19 9.98 7.84 3.51
C ALA A 19 8.66 8.00 4.28
N GLY A 20 8.39 7.06 5.19
CA GLY A 20 7.15 7.03 5.97
C GLY A 20 5.92 6.50 5.21
N ARG A 21 6.07 6.11 3.93
CA ARG A 21 4.99 5.50 3.15
C ARG A 21 5.01 3.99 3.27
N LYS A 22 3.82 3.40 3.36
CA LYS A 22 3.62 1.95 3.27
C LYS A 22 3.62 1.53 1.80
N ALA A 23 4.16 0.35 1.59
CA ALA A 23 4.31 -0.23 0.28
C ALA A 23 4.35 -1.75 0.36
N VAL A 24 4.31 -2.39 -0.79
CA VAL A 24 4.29 -3.85 -0.94
C VAL A 24 5.46 -4.25 -1.80
N ILE A 25 6.15 -5.31 -1.39
CA ILE A 25 7.17 -5.95 -2.23
C ILE A 25 6.45 -6.67 -3.36
N VAL A 26 6.70 -6.24 -4.59
CA VAL A 26 6.18 -6.88 -5.80
C VAL A 26 7.13 -8.00 -6.23
N LYS A 27 8.42 -7.68 -6.31
CA LYS A 27 9.46 -8.59 -6.76
C LYS A 27 10.69 -8.43 -5.88
N ASN A 28 11.21 -9.54 -5.39
CA ASN A 28 12.49 -9.62 -4.68
C ASN A 28 13.62 -9.93 -5.68
N ILE A 29 14.77 -9.27 -5.49
CA ILE A 29 16.01 -9.54 -6.23
C ILE A 29 17.11 -9.65 -5.18
N ASP A 30 17.35 -10.87 -4.74
CA ASP A 30 18.27 -11.17 -3.65
C ASP A 30 19.74 -11.16 -4.13
N ASP A 31 19.99 -11.68 -5.34
CA ASP A 31 21.34 -11.92 -5.88
C ASP A 31 21.97 -10.71 -6.59
N GLY A 32 21.29 -9.56 -6.56
CA GLY A 32 21.72 -8.36 -7.29
C GLY A 32 21.52 -8.48 -8.80
N THR A 33 21.76 -7.39 -9.50
CA THR A 33 21.75 -7.30 -10.98
C THR A 33 23.04 -6.63 -11.43
N SER A 34 23.44 -6.77 -12.69
CA SER A 34 24.61 -6.07 -13.26
C SER A 34 24.66 -4.59 -12.88
N ASP A 35 23.49 -3.93 -12.90
CA ASP A 35 23.37 -2.50 -12.62
C ASP A 35 23.42 -2.17 -11.12
N ARG A 36 23.06 -3.13 -10.28
CA ARG A 36 22.85 -2.96 -8.83
C ARG A 36 23.33 -4.23 -8.12
N PRO A 37 24.60 -4.29 -7.68
CA PRO A 37 25.17 -5.48 -7.07
C PRO A 37 24.65 -5.77 -5.66
N TYR A 38 23.80 -4.91 -5.10
CA TYR A 38 23.19 -5.08 -3.79
C TYR A 38 21.78 -5.68 -3.89
N SER A 39 21.37 -6.38 -2.84
CA SER A 39 20.03 -6.95 -2.73
C SER A 39 18.97 -5.84 -2.68
N HIS A 40 17.95 -5.94 -3.54
CA HIS A 40 16.94 -4.91 -3.71
C HIS A 40 15.57 -5.48 -4.06
N ALA A 41 14.53 -4.68 -3.85
CA ALA A 41 13.15 -5.04 -4.15
C ALA A 41 12.47 -4.00 -5.05
N LEU A 42 11.64 -4.50 -5.97
CA LEU A 42 10.64 -3.68 -6.63
C LEU A 42 9.46 -3.49 -5.68
N VAL A 43 9.15 -2.24 -5.37
CA VAL A 43 8.16 -1.88 -4.36
C VAL A 43 7.09 -1.00 -4.99
N ALA A 44 5.83 -1.35 -4.74
CA ALA A 44 4.66 -0.55 -5.11
C ALA A 44 4.03 0.02 -3.84
N GLY A 45 3.90 1.34 -3.75
CA GLY A 45 3.44 2.01 -2.53
C GLY A 45 2.52 3.19 -2.78
N ILE A 46 2.04 3.76 -1.68
CA ILE A 46 1.07 4.85 -1.67
C ILE A 46 1.78 6.14 -1.30
N ASP A 47 1.88 7.10 -2.22
CA ASP A 47 2.47 8.41 -1.96
C ASP A 47 1.46 9.32 -1.26
N ARG A 48 0.24 9.38 -1.82
CA ARG A 48 -0.85 10.17 -1.23
C ARG A 48 -1.97 9.26 -0.76
N TYR A 49 -2.09 9.15 0.55
CA TYR A 49 -3.19 8.49 1.22
C TYR A 49 -4.51 9.25 1.02
N PRO A 50 -5.64 8.51 0.94
CA PRO A 50 -6.96 9.14 0.96
C PRO A 50 -7.14 9.90 2.28
N ARG A 51 -7.64 11.12 2.19
CA ARG A 51 -7.90 11.95 3.39
C ARG A 51 -9.25 11.57 3.97
N LYS A 52 -9.40 11.67 5.30
CA LYS A 52 -10.68 11.47 6.00
C LYS A 52 -11.79 12.29 5.33
N VAL A 53 -12.88 11.61 5.00
CA VAL A 53 -14.12 12.19 4.48
C VAL A 53 -15.13 12.24 5.63
N THR A 54 -15.88 13.35 5.72
CA THR A 54 -17.02 13.48 6.62
C THR A 54 -18.30 13.64 5.79
N THR A 55 -19.44 13.30 6.38
CA THR A 55 -20.76 13.30 5.72
C THR A 55 -21.18 14.70 5.24
N THR A 56 -20.73 15.77 5.89
CA THR A 56 -21.02 17.17 5.54
C THR A 56 -20.31 17.65 4.27
N MET A 57 -19.37 16.89 3.72
CA MET A 57 -18.59 17.33 2.56
C MET A 57 -19.39 17.21 1.25
N GLY A 58 -19.31 18.23 0.39
CA GLY A 58 -19.86 18.15 -0.95
C GLY A 58 -19.10 17.18 -1.86
N LYS A 59 -19.81 16.58 -2.83
CA LYS A 59 -19.29 15.56 -3.77
C LYS A 59 -17.97 15.95 -4.44
N LYS A 60 -17.79 17.22 -4.83
CA LYS A 60 -16.55 17.76 -5.43
C LYS A 60 -15.35 17.71 -4.48
N LYS A 61 -15.56 17.97 -3.18
CA LYS A 61 -14.51 17.90 -2.15
C LYS A 61 -14.17 16.45 -1.82
N ILE A 62 -15.18 15.58 -1.78
CA ILE A 62 -15.01 14.13 -1.58
C ILE A 62 -14.13 13.54 -2.69
N ALA A 63 -14.45 13.80 -3.96
CA ALA A 63 -13.66 13.29 -5.10
C ALA A 63 -12.18 13.71 -5.03
N LYS A 64 -11.89 14.96 -4.60
CA LYS A 64 -10.51 15.44 -4.42
C LYS A 64 -9.79 14.78 -3.24
N ARG A 65 -10.49 14.46 -2.16
CA ARG A 65 -9.91 13.82 -0.95
C ARG A 65 -9.68 12.32 -1.12
N SER A 66 -10.51 11.66 -1.92
CA SER A 66 -10.40 10.23 -2.23
C SER A 66 -9.35 9.92 -3.30
N LYS A 67 -8.77 10.93 -3.97
CA LYS A 67 -7.75 10.70 -5.00
C LYS A 67 -6.46 10.16 -4.39
N ILE A 68 -6.17 8.91 -4.73
CA ILE A 68 -4.95 8.20 -4.36
C ILE A 68 -3.85 8.49 -5.38
N LYS A 69 -2.61 8.61 -4.92
CA LYS A 69 -1.43 8.64 -5.79
C LYS A 69 -0.51 7.49 -5.39
N ALA A 70 -0.33 6.53 -6.29
CA ALA A 70 0.59 5.43 -6.12
C ALA A 70 1.98 5.74 -6.70
N PHE A 71 2.99 4.98 -6.29
CA PHE A 71 4.32 4.99 -6.87
C PHE A 71 4.87 3.57 -7.00
N VAL A 72 5.76 3.37 -7.97
CA VAL A 72 6.55 2.16 -8.12
C VAL A 72 8.01 2.59 -8.15
N LYS A 73 8.83 1.99 -7.28
CA LYS A 73 10.26 2.30 -7.21
C LYS A 73 11.04 1.08 -6.70
N VAL A 74 12.26 0.94 -7.19
CA VAL A 74 13.21 -0.06 -6.69
C VAL A 74 13.94 0.51 -5.47
N PHE A 75 13.94 -0.25 -4.36
CA PHE A 75 14.60 0.11 -3.11
C PHE A 75 15.62 -0.97 -2.70
N ASN A 76 16.70 -0.53 -2.06
CA ASN A 76 17.58 -1.42 -1.30
C ASN A 76 16.80 -1.94 -0.06
N TYR A 77 17.01 -3.19 0.32
CA TYR A 77 16.39 -3.78 1.52
C TYR A 77 16.69 -3.03 2.81
N ASN A 78 17.86 -2.40 2.95
CA ASN A 78 18.21 -1.61 4.12
C ASN A 78 17.30 -0.39 4.33
N HIS A 79 16.62 0.07 3.27
CA HIS A 79 15.70 1.20 3.31
C HIS A 79 14.23 0.77 3.49
N LEU A 80 13.99 -0.51 3.75
CA LEU A 80 12.67 -1.08 3.97
C LEU A 80 12.60 -1.63 5.40
N MET A 81 11.61 -1.18 6.15
CA MET A 81 11.22 -1.79 7.41
C MET A 81 10.17 -2.87 7.13
N PRO A 82 10.47 -4.17 7.36
CA PRO A 82 9.48 -5.22 7.19
C PRO A 82 8.39 -5.10 8.26
N THR A 83 7.14 -5.28 7.84
CA THR A 83 6.00 -5.35 8.77
C THR A 83 5.50 -6.79 8.88
N ARG A 84 4.68 -7.08 9.90
CA ARG A 84 4.04 -8.40 10.04
C ARG A 84 3.01 -8.70 8.96
N TYR A 85 2.46 -7.67 8.32
CA TYR A 85 1.33 -7.80 7.43
C TYR A 85 1.75 -8.35 6.07
N ALA A 86 0.93 -9.24 5.54
CA ALA A 86 1.02 -9.73 4.18
C ALA A 86 -0.26 -9.33 3.46
N ASP A 87 -0.13 -8.80 2.26
CA ASP A 87 -1.27 -8.65 1.38
C ASP A 87 -1.55 -10.01 0.74
N PRO A 88 -2.80 -10.50 0.83
CA PRO A 88 -3.11 -11.88 0.45
C PRO A 88 -2.93 -12.19 -1.04
N GLU A 89 -2.72 -11.21 -1.93
CA GLU A 89 -2.45 -11.49 -3.35
C GLU A 89 -1.58 -10.43 -4.05
N PRO A 90 -0.35 -10.78 -4.45
CA PRO A 90 0.34 -10.13 -5.54
C PRO A 90 0.01 -10.88 -6.84
N SER A 91 -0.93 -10.39 -7.65
CA SER A 91 -1.08 -10.92 -9.00
C SER A 91 0.18 -10.58 -9.82
N GLU A 92 1.11 -11.53 -9.87
CA GLU A 92 2.26 -11.56 -10.75
C GLU A 92 1.73 -11.52 -12.19
N GLY A 93 1.56 -10.33 -12.77
CA GLY A 93 1.11 -10.21 -14.16
C GLY A 93 0.40 -8.92 -14.55
N ARG A 94 -0.04 -8.06 -13.61
CA ARG A 94 -0.66 -6.76 -13.94
C ARG A 94 -0.02 -5.59 -13.22
N LEU A 95 1.26 -5.35 -13.52
CA LEU A 95 1.99 -4.19 -13.00
C LEU A 95 1.64 -2.87 -13.72
N CYS A 96 0.83 -2.90 -14.77
CA CYS A 96 0.53 -1.72 -15.57
C CYS A 96 -0.62 -0.85 -15.03
N THR A 97 -1.40 -1.30 -14.03
CA THR A 97 -2.29 -0.37 -13.30
C THR A 97 -2.21 -0.59 -11.80
N PRO A 98 -1.76 0.40 -11.01
CA PRO A 98 -2.12 0.45 -9.59
C PRO A 98 -3.63 0.68 -9.54
N SER A 99 -4.40 -0.40 -9.65
CA SER A 99 -5.85 -0.32 -9.55
C SER A 99 -6.20 0.28 -8.19
N PHE A 100 -7.21 1.14 -8.15
CA PHE A 100 -7.66 1.82 -6.93
C PHE A 100 -7.93 0.82 -5.77
N SER A 101 -8.32 -0.41 -6.13
CA SER A 101 -8.53 -1.54 -5.22
C SER A 101 -7.26 -1.98 -4.47
N PHE A 102 -6.09 -2.02 -5.13
CA PHE A 102 -4.82 -2.41 -4.52
C PHE A 102 -4.41 -1.44 -3.41
N CYS A 103 -4.55 -0.14 -3.66
CA CYS A 103 -4.23 0.88 -2.66
C CYS A 103 -5.19 0.85 -1.47
N VAL A 104 -6.49 0.66 -1.71
CA VAL A 104 -7.49 0.60 -0.63
C VAL A 104 -7.30 -0.63 0.25
N ARG A 105 -6.80 -1.74 -0.31
CA ARG A 105 -6.52 -2.97 0.45
C ARG A 105 -5.33 -2.82 1.39
N ILE A 106 -4.23 -2.21 0.92
CA ILE A 106 -3.05 -1.88 1.76
C ILE A 106 -3.44 -0.95 2.91
N ASP A 107 -4.32 0.03 2.66
CA ASP A 107 -4.80 0.95 3.69
C ASP A 107 -5.71 0.25 4.71
N ARG A 108 -6.69 -0.55 4.26
CA ARG A 108 -7.58 -1.32 5.14
C ARG A 108 -6.82 -2.26 6.08
N CYS A 109 -5.77 -2.91 5.59
CA CYS A 109 -4.96 -3.83 6.41
C CYS A 109 -4.27 -3.13 7.60
N PHE A 110 -4.07 -1.81 7.51
CA PHE A 110 -3.42 -1.02 8.56
C PHE A 110 -4.41 -0.14 9.36
N GLN A 111 -5.53 0.29 8.76
CA GLN A 111 -6.57 1.07 9.45
C GLN A 111 -7.48 0.25 10.37
N SER A 112 -7.52 -1.07 10.20
CA SER A 112 -8.26 -1.99 11.07
C SER A 112 -7.82 -2.01 12.55
N LYS A 113 -6.80 -1.23 12.95
CA LYS A 113 -6.41 -1.02 14.36
C LYS A 113 -6.57 0.41 14.86
N THR A 114 -6.95 1.36 14.00
CA THR A 114 -7.25 2.75 14.40
C THR A 114 -8.74 3.09 14.26
N ASP A 115 -9.52 2.17 13.72
CA ASP A 115 -10.92 2.39 13.36
C ASP A 115 -11.85 1.36 14.02
N ASP A 116 -11.75 1.20 15.35
CA ASP A 116 -12.85 0.60 16.15
C ASP A 116 -14.12 1.51 16.17
N THR A 117 -14.16 2.57 15.37
CA THR A 117 -15.31 3.48 15.24
C THR A 117 -15.81 3.67 13.80
N ARG A 118 -15.51 2.75 12.86
CA ARG A 118 -15.96 2.86 11.45
C ARG A 118 -16.93 1.79 10.95
N ASP A 119 -17.53 1.00 11.84
CA ASP A 119 -18.62 0.09 11.49
C ASP A 119 -19.96 0.79 11.16
N TYR A 120 -20.04 2.12 11.23
CA TYR A 120 -21.24 2.88 10.86
C TYR A 120 -21.45 3.10 9.35
N PHE A 121 -20.55 2.64 8.47
CA PHE A 121 -20.71 2.83 7.01
C PHE A 121 -21.20 1.57 6.26
N LEU A 122 -21.22 0.40 6.91
CA LEU A 122 -21.76 -0.83 6.32
C LEU A 122 -23.22 -1.10 6.69
N SER A 123 -23.79 -0.41 7.67
CA SER A 123 -25.21 -0.60 8.05
C SER A 123 -26.22 0.15 7.16
N ASN A 124 -25.82 1.21 6.43
CA ASN A 124 -26.76 2.07 5.68
C ASN A 124 -26.63 2.02 4.15
N VAL A 125 -25.89 1.05 3.60
CA VAL A 125 -25.89 0.77 2.15
C VAL A 125 -26.58 -0.57 1.82
N ALA A 126 -26.86 -1.40 2.83
CA ALA A 126 -27.63 -2.65 2.68
C ALA A 126 -29.14 -2.51 3.01
N GLY A 127 -29.66 -1.28 3.10
CA GLY A 127 -31.04 -1.00 3.55
C GLY A 127 -31.84 -0.04 2.66
N ILE A 128 -31.49 0.09 1.37
CA ILE A 128 -32.36 0.71 0.37
C ILE A 128 -32.34 -0.22 -0.85
N GLY A 129 -33.38 -1.04 -0.95
CA GLY A 129 -33.59 -2.06 -1.96
C GLY A 129 -34.46 -3.17 -1.40
#